data_AF-A0AA42NMB2-F1
#
_entry.id   AF-A0AA42NMB2-F1
#
_cell.length_a   1.000
_cell.length_b   1.000
_cell.length_c   1.000
_cell.angle_alpha   90.00
_cell.angle_beta   90.00
_cell.angle_gamma   90.00
#
_symmetry.space_group_name_H-M   'P 1'
#
loop_
_entity.id
_entity.type
_entity.pdbx_description
1 polymer ?
#
loop_
_entity_poly.entity_id
_entity_poly.type
_entity_poly.pdbx_seq_one_letter_code
_entity_poly.pdbx_strand_id
1 'polypeptide(L)'
;MRCWASALLLGLAGCTGVPGGGSGPGAAPSQPAACDAYVEAWVGHFRANVARLDGQAREAPLAALERARLALAEQGIAEDSCRRPFCIIQPRAGGRLDSYCGYRVAGGADGELYRWVPWTPARR
;
A
#
# COMPACT_ATOMS: atom_id res chain seq x y z
N MET A 1 2.07 -36.48 -60.57
CA MET A 1 1.35 -35.23 -60.22
C MET A 1 1.35 -35.13 -58.69
N ARG A 2 2.31 -34.37 -58.15
CA ARG A 2 2.10 -33.08 -57.46
C ARG A 2 1.45 -33.25 -56.08
N CYS A 3 2.34 -33.26 -55.09
CA CYS A 3 2.11 -33.13 -53.66
C CYS A 3 1.29 -31.88 -53.33
N TRP A 4 0.40 -31.97 -52.34
CA TRP A 4 0.12 -30.88 -51.40
C TRP A 4 -0.70 -31.41 -50.23
N ALA A 5 -0.01 -31.72 -49.13
CA ALA A 5 -0.60 -31.82 -47.81
C ALA A 5 0.39 -31.16 -46.84
N SER A 6 0.39 -29.83 -46.83
CA SER A 6 1.09 -29.05 -45.82
C SER A 6 0.27 -29.10 -44.53
N ALA A 7 0.50 -30.11 -43.71
CA ALA A 7 0.03 -30.13 -42.32
C ALA A 7 0.94 -29.22 -41.49
N LEU A 8 0.53 -27.95 -41.34
CA LEU A 8 1.12 -27.02 -40.37
C LEU A 8 0.75 -27.50 -38.96
N LEU A 9 1.64 -28.29 -38.36
CA LEU A 9 1.68 -28.57 -36.92
C LEU A 9 2.05 -27.26 -36.19
N LEU A 10 1.04 -26.51 -35.77
CA LEU A 10 1.19 -25.43 -34.79
C LEU A 10 1.58 -26.06 -33.45
N GLY A 11 2.88 -26.05 -33.15
CA GLY A 11 3.41 -26.32 -31.83
C GLY A 11 2.91 -25.26 -30.86
N LEU A 12 1.85 -25.57 -30.11
CA LEU A 12 1.49 -24.89 -28.88
C LEU A 12 2.58 -25.20 -27.84
N ALA A 13 3.66 -24.42 -27.86
CA ALA A 13 4.52 -24.27 -26.71
C ALA A 13 3.71 -23.56 -25.63
N GLY A 14 2.97 -24.34 -24.83
CA GLY A 14 2.36 -23.85 -23.60
C GLY A 14 3.49 -23.41 -22.68
N CYS A 15 3.56 -22.12 -22.40
CA CYS A 15 4.36 -21.61 -21.29
C CYS A 15 3.87 -22.31 -20.02
N THR A 16 4.63 -23.27 -19.52
CA THR A 16 4.48 -23.74 -18.15
C THR A 16 4.85 -22.57 -17.26
N GLY A 17 3.85 -21.80 -16.83
CA GLY A 17 4.02 -20.80 -15.79
C GLY A 17 4.57 -21.50 -14.56
N VAL A 18 5.86 -21.27 -14.28
CA VAL A 18 6.46 -21.63 -13.00
C VAL A 18 5.56 -21.01 -11.94
N PRO A 19 5.01 -21.78 -10.99
CA PRO A 19 4.40 -21.19 -9.82
C PRO A 19 5.56 -20.52 -9.06
N GLY A 20 5.77 -19.24 -9.35
CA GLY A 20 6.65 -18.40 -8.57
C GLY A 20 6.17 -18.51 -7.14
N GLY A 21 6.94 -19.22 -6.33
CA GLY A 21 6.79 -19.31 -4.88
C GLY A 21 7.04 -17.93 -4.31
N GLY A 22 6.05 -17.05 -4.49
CA GLY A 22 5.98 -15.76 -3.84
C GLY A 22 5.84 -16.03 -2.36
N SER A 23 6.99 -16.12 -1.70
CA SER A 23 7.10 -16.00 -0.25
C SER A 23 6.21 -14.83 0.13
N GLY A 24 5.18 -15.13 0.94
CA GLY A 24 4.15 -14.18 1.33
C GLY A 24 4.73 -12.84 1.81
N PRO A 25 3.92 -11.78 1.86
CA PRO A 25 4.41 -10.43 2.16
C PRO A 25 5.29 -10.45 3.41
N GLY A 26 6.62 -10.42 3.21
CA GLY A 26 7.61 -10.34 4.28
C GLY A 26 7.13 -9.39 5.37
N ALA A 27 6.90 -9.96 6.56
CA ALA A 27 6.26 -9.27 7.65
C ALA A 27 7.09 -8.02 7.98
N ALA A 28 6.44 -6.86 7.99
CA ALA A 28 7.09 -5.65 8.48
C ALA A 28 7.49 -5.88 9.95
N PRO A 29 8.69 -5.42 10.37
CA PRO A 29 9.09 -5.53 11.77
C PRO A 29 8.04 -4.90 12.68
N SER A 30 7.73 -5.57 13.79
CA SER A 30 6.76 -5.10 14.79
C SER A 30 7.17 -3.74 15.35
N GLN A 31 6.21 -2.85 15.54
CA GLN A 31 6.39 -1.54 16.19
C GLN A 31 5.53 -1.47 17.46
N PRO A 32 5.77 -0.50 18.36
CA PRO A 32 4.93 -0.31 19.54
C PRO A 32 3.46 -0.07 19.16
N ALA A 33 2.52 -0.58 19.96
CA ALA A 33 1.08 -0.40 19.71
C ALA A 33 0.66 1.08 19.62
N ALA A 34 1.36 1.96 20.34
CA ALA A 34 1.15 3.41 20.25
C ALA A 34 1.52 3.96 18.85
N CYS A 35 2.56 3.41 18.20
CA CYS A 35 2.88 3.75 16.83
C CYS A 35 1.80 3.25 15.85
N ASP A 36 1.23 2.05 16.06
CA ASP A 36 0.14 1.56 15.22
C ASP A 36 -1.09 2.47 15.30
N ALA A 37 -1.49 2.85 16.52
CA ALA A 37 -2.60 3.77 16.74
C ALA A 37 -2.34 5.16 16.12
N TYR A 38 -1.12 5.68 16.26
CA TYR A 38 -0.72 6.94 15.63
C TYR A 38 -0.74 6.85 14.10
N VAL A 39 -0.18 5.80 13.51
CA VAL A 39 -0.17 5.62 12.05
C VAL A 39 -1.60 5.50 11.51
N GLU A 40 -2.48 4.76 12.19
CA GLU A 40 -3.88 4.65 11.82
C GLU A 40 -4.59 6.01 11.86
N ALA A 41 -4.42 6.78 12.95
CA ALA A 41 -5.00 8.11 13.08
C ALA A 41 -4.44 9.09 12.03
N TRP A 42 -3.14 9.01 11.72
CA TRP A 42 -2.47 9.84 10.72
C TRP A 42 -2.97 9.54 9.30
N VAL A 43 -3.06 8.27 8.91
CA VAL A 43 -3.62 7.87 7.61
C VAL A 43 -5.10 8.26 7.51
N GLY A 44 -5.87 8.05 8.59
CA GLY A 44 -7.27 8.45 8.65
C GLY A 44 -7.46 9.96 8.45
N HIS A 45 -6.65 10.77 9.13
CA HIS A 45 -6.65 12.22 8.97
C HIS A 45 -6.29 12.64 7.54
N PHE A 46 -5.23 12.06 6.96
CA PHE A 46 -4.84 12.33 5.57
C PHE A 46 -5.98 12.04 4.59
N ARG A 47 -6.56 10.83 4.64
CA ARG A 47 -7.66 10.41 3.76
C ARG A 47 -8.88 11.31 3.89
N ALA A 48 -9.24 11.70 5.12
CA ALA A 48 -10.35 12.61 5.35
C ALA A 48 -10.09 14.02 4.80
N ASN A 49 -8.86 14.52 4.92
CA ASN A 49 -8.49 15.80 4.34
C ASN A 49 -8.56 15.77 2.80
N VAL A 50 -8.11 14.68 2.16
CA VAL A 50 -8.24 14.50 0.70
C VAL A 50 -9.71 14.43 0.28
N ALA A 51 -10.55 13.69 1.01
CA ALA A 51 -12.00 13.63 0.77
C ALA A 51 -12.65 15.02 0.87
N ARG A 52 -12.25 15.84 1.84
CA ARG A 52 -12.71 17.23 1.97
C ARG A 52 -12.28 18.09 0.78
N LEU A 53 -11.04 17.95 0.31
CA LEU A 53 -10.54 18.64 -0.89
C LEU A 53 -11.30 18.19 -2.16
N ASP A 54 -11.75 16.94 -2.21
CA ASP A 54 -12.62 16.38 -3.26
C ASP A 54 -14.09 16.87 -3.15
N GLY A 55 -14.42 17.72 -2.18
CA GLY A 55 -15.77 18.26 -1.96
C GLY A 55 -16.69 17.35 -1.16
N GLN A 56 -16.18 16.27 -0.55
CA GLN A 56 -16.97 15.40 0.32
C GLN A 56 -17.13 16.01 1.72
N ALA A 57 -18.33 15.98 2.27
CA ALA A 57 -18.60 16.38 3.65
C ALA A 57 -18.13 15.29 4.64
N ARG A 58 -16.81 15.19 4.81
CA ARG A 58 -16.17 14.28 5.75
C ARG A 58 -15.34 15.07 6.75
N GLU A 59 -15.64 14.90 8.03
CA GLU A 59 -14.82 15.50 9.08
C GLU A 59 -13.43 14.85 9.09
N ALA A 60 -12.39 15.69 9.09
CA ALA A 60 -11.04 15.23 9.36
C ALA A 60 -10.93 14.93 10.86
N PRO A 61 -10.60 13.71 11.28
CA PRO A 61 -10.55 13.33 12.69
C PRO A 61 -9.30 13.90 13.38
N LEU A 62 -9.14 15.23 13.37
CA LEU A 62 -8.01 15.93 13.99
C LEU A 62 -7.90 15.55 15.48
N ALA A 63 -9.03 15.46 16.19
CA ALA A 63 -9.06 15.03 17.57
C ALA A 63 -8.53 13.59 17.79
N ALA A 64 -8.68 12.69 16.82
CA ALA A 64 -8.09 11.34 16.92
C ALA A 64 -6.58 11.37 16.72
N LEU A 65 -6.10 12.17 15.76
CA LEU A 65 -4.67 12.36 15.52
C LEU A 65 -3.98 13.01 16.73
N GLU A 66 -4.55 14.09 17.28
CA GLU A 66 -3.99 14.76 18.45
C GLU A 66 -3.96 13.85 19.69
N ARG A 67 -5.02 13.06 19.93
CA ARG A 67 -5.00 12.05 21.01
C ARG A 67 -3.90 11.01 20.82
N ALA A 68 -3.66 10.56 19.59
CA ALA A 68 -2.61 9.59 19.32
C ALA A 68 -1.21 10.21 19.50
N ARG A 69 -1.01 11.48 19.14
CA ARG A 69 0.24 12.22 19.41
C ARG A 69 0.52 12.36 20.90
N LEU A 70 -0.49 12.72 21.68
CA LEU A 70 -0.37 12.79 23.14
C LEU A 70 0.02 11.43 23.74
N ALA A 71 -0.61 10.34 23.28
CA ALA A 71 -0.26 8.99 23.73
C ALA A 71 1.18 8.57 23.39
N LEU A 72 1.72 9.04 22.26
CA LEU A 72 3.15 8.86 21.94
C LEU A 72 4.04 9.64 22.91
N ALA A 73 3.70 10.91 23.16
CA ALA A 73 4.47 11.79 24.04
C ALA A 73 4.50 11.27 25.49
N GLU A 74 3.38 10.78 26.01
CA GLU A 74 3.29 10.16 27.34
C GLU A 74 4.21 8.93 27.50
N GLN A 75 4.50 8.24 26.39
CA GLN A 75 5.40 7.08 26.35
C GLN A 75 6.84 7.45 25.97
N GLY A 76 7.13 8.73 25.75
CA GLY A 76 8.44 9.20 25.30
C GLY A 76 8.82 8.73 23.89
N ILE A 77 7.83 8.38 23.05
CA ILE A 77 8.06 7.93 21.68
C ILE A 77 7.99 9.13 20.73
N ALA A 78 9.03 9.35 19.95
CA ALA A 78 9.03 10.41 18.93
C ALA A 78 8.20 10.00 17.70
N GLU A 79 7.42 10.92 17.12
CA GLU A 79 6.55 10.64 15.97
C GLU A 79 7.31 10.08 14.75
N ASP A 80 8.54 10.53 14.53
CA ASP A 80 9.41 10.12 13.43
C ASP A 80 10.03 8.72 13.62
N SER A 81 10.03 8.21 14.85
CA SER A 81 10.42 6.82 15.14
C SER A 81 9.36 5.80 14.72
N CYS A 82 8.10 6.23 14.54
CA CYS A 82 7.02 5.36 14.06
C CYS A 82 7.10 5.18 12.54
N ARG A 83 6.92 3.94 12.08
CA ARG A 83 6.97 3.61 10.64
C ARG A 83 5.68 4.05 9.93
N ARG A 84 5.65 5.31 9.48
CA ARG A 84 4.55 5.84 8.67
C ARG A 84 4.59 5.34 7.23
N PRO A 85 3.45 5.02 6.61
CA PRO A 85 3.39 4.78 5.17
C PRO A 85 3.61 6.10 4.42
N PHE A 86 4.04 6.01 3.17
CA PHE A 86 3.96 7.12 2.24
C PHE A 86 2.52 7.26 1.77
N CYS A 87 1.93 8.44 1.95
CA CYS A 87 0.62 8.77 1.42
C CYS A 87 0.74 9.82 0.31
N ILE A 88 -0.02 9.63 -0.77
CA ILE A 88 -0.07 10.52 -1.92
C ILE A 88 -1.53 10.87 -2.25
N ILE A 89 -1.73 12.06 -2.78
CA ILE A 89 -3.00 12.46 -3.42
C ILE A 89 -2.94 11.97 -4.87
N GLN A 90 -3.95 11.24 -5.30
CA GLN A 90 -4.07 10.72 -6.65
C GLN A 90 -5.19 11.47 -7.39
N PRO A 91 -4.85 12.28 -8.41
CA PRO A 91 -5.84 12.86 -9.30
C PRO A 91 -6.62 11.77 -10.04
N ARG A 92 -7.92 12.00 -10.21
CA ARG A 92 -8.85 11.14 -10.96
C ARG A 92 -9.56 11.97 -12.03
N ALA A 93 -10.19 11.29 -12.98
CA ALA A 93 -10.96 11.94 -14.04
C ALA A 93 -12.04 12.87 -13.47
N GLY A 94 -12.34 13.96 -14.20
CA GLY A 94 -13.35 14.93 -13.77
C GLY A 94 -12.94 15.82 -12.60
N GLY A 95 -11.63 16.01 -12.38
CA GLY A 95 -11.11 16.86 -11.30
C GLY A 95 -11.26 16.26 -9.90
N ARG A 96 -11.51 14.96 -9.81
CA ARG A 96 -11.71 14.24 -8.54
C ARG A 96 -10.38 13.88 -7.90
N LEU A 97 -10.37 13.72 -6.59
CA LEU A 97 -9.20 13.33 -5.81
C LEU A 97 -9.44 12.03 -5.06
N ASP A 98 -8.40 11.20 -5.04
CA ASP A 98 -8.31 9.99 -4.24
C ASP A 98 -6.98 10.01 -3.45
N SER A 99 -6.80 9.04 -2.57
CA SER A 99 -5.58 8.92 -1.76
C SER A 99 -5.09 7.48 -1.73
N TYR A 100 -3.78 7.31 -1.92
CA TYR A 100 -3.11 6.03 -1.75
C TYR A 100 -2.08 6.13 -0.64
N CYS A 101 -2.00 5.10 0.19
CA CYS A 101 -1.02 4.99 1.26
C CYS A 101 -0.36 3.62 1.23
N GLY A 102 0.97 3.56 1.30
CA GLY A 102 1.71 2.30 1.29
C GLY A 102 3.14 2.41 1.77
N TYR A 103 3.76 1.26 1.97
CA TYR A 103 5.16 1.13 2.35
C TYR A 103 6.02 0.78 1.14
N ARG A 104 7.19 1.40 1.05
CA ARG A 104 8.28 0.92 0.19
C ARG A 104 9.07 -0.08 1.01
N VAL A 105 9.03 -1.34 0.61
CA VAL A 105 9.85 -2.39 1.23
C VAL A 105 10.88 -2.85 0.21
N ALA A 106 12.07 -3.23 0.67
CA ALA A 106 13.10 -3.78 -0.21
C ALA A 106 12.51 -4.94 -1.03
N GLY A 107 12.78 -4.95 -2.33
CA GLY A 107 12.40 -6.06 -3.18
C GLY A 107 13.18 -7.31 -2.80
N GLY A 108 12.53 -8.47 -2.97
CA GLY A 108 13.13 -9.77 -2.70
C GLY A 108 14.14 -10.17 -3.78
N ALA A 109 14.35 -11.48 -3.94
CA ALA A 109 15.33 -12.05 -4.86
C ALA A 109 15.06 -11.78 -6.36
N ASP A 110 13.93 -11.14 -6.72
CA ASP A 110 13.44 -10.98 -8.09
C ASP A 110 14.05 -9.78 -8.84
N GLY A 111 15.14 -9.20 -8.35
CA GLY A 111 15.89 -8.13 -9.02
C GLY A 111 15.31 -6.71 -8.89
N GLU A 112 14.08 -6.57 -8.37
CA GLU A 112 13.49 -5.27 -8.06
C GLU A 112 14.10 -4.67 -6.78
N LEU A 113 14.47 -3.38 -6.80
CA LEU A 113 15.05 -2.71 -5.61
C LEU A 113 14.01 -2.50 -4.50
N TYR A 114 12.76 -2.23 -4.88
CA TYR A 114 11.66 -1.98 -3.94
C TYR A 114 10.35 -2.50 -4.49
N ARG A 115 9.47 -2.99 -3.60
CA ARG A 115 8.06 -3.22 -3.89
C ARG A 115 7.19 -2.31 -3.04
N TRP A 116 6.06 -1.91 -3.59
CA TRP A 116 5.02 -1.17 -2.87
C TRP A 116 4.05 -2.15 -2.21
N VAL A 117 3.92 -2.05 -0.90
CA VAL A 117 2.93 -2.81 -0.13
C VAL A 117 1.86 -1.82 0.35
N PRO A 118 0.58 -1.99 -0.05
CA PRO A 118 -0.50 -1.14 0.43
C PRO A 118 -0.56 -1.13 1.96
N TRP A 119 -0.75 0.06 2.54
CA TRP A 119 -1.01 0.15 3.96
C TRP A 119 -2.39 -0.42 4.25
N THR A 120 -2.47 -1.29 5.24
CA THR A 120 -3.72 -1.82 5.78
C THR A 120 -3.78 -1.53 7.27
N PRO A 121 -4.94 -1.12 7.81
CA PRO A 121 -5.08 -0.92 9.24
C PRO A 121 -4.82 -2.24 9.99
N ALA A 122 -4.17 -2.16 11.15
CA ALA A 122 -3.72 -3.32 11.92
C ALA A 122 -4.87 -4.20 12.47
N ARG A 123 -6.14 -3.80 12.28
CA ARG A 123 -7.32 -4.54 12.74
C ARG A 123 -8.41 -4.60 11.66
N ARG A 124 -8.82 -5.82 11.33
CA ARG A 124 -10.20 -6.17 10.97
C ARG A 124 -10.61 -7.32 11.87
#